data_AF-A0A2S9X4Q9-F1
#
_entry.id   AF-A0A2S9X4Q9-F1
#
_cell.length_a   1.000
_cell.length_b   1.000
_cell.length_c   1.000
_cell.angle_alpha   90.00
_cell.angle_beta   90.00
_cell.angle_gamma   90.00
#
_symmetry.space_group_name_H-M   'P 1'
#
loop_
_entity.id
_entity.type
_entity.pdbx_description
1 polymer ?
#
loop_
_entity_poly.entity_id
_entity_poly.type
_entity_poly.pdbx_seq_one_letter_code
_entity_poly.pdbx_strand_id
1 'polypeptide(L)'
;MNAYSTLEAGRRFNRLLRAPQTDAGELTPAIKLYRNFLRSNIEEVVKHVFPLYVSQVDAATLRRQIDGFLAHHSASAPEFHHIATEFLVFMQPSAPAALRQCLEYEWVLLKAEIDPAVVEPASSAPLDEAIFSLNPTLTCIELDLKAASLSGAFAIFRDARHQVRQKPLNRFDRHVLAGLETPRSYASLETACAMADAAPLRQWLLDAIATGLLQTSQPSLESMNRSACRPAATQGV
;
A
#
# COMPACT_ATOMS: atom_id res chain seq x y z
N MET A 1 40.42 -18.07 15.68
CA MET A 1 40.93 -17.00 14.80
C MET A 1 40.18 -16.98 13.45
N ASN A 2 38.83 -17.08 13.41
CA ASN A 2 38.08 -17.27 12.15
C ASN A 2 36.87 -16.35 11.92
N ALA A 3 36.19 -15.85 12.96
CA ALA A 3 34.97 -15.03 12.77
C ALA A 3 35.26 -13.62 12.23
N TYR A 4 36.37 -12.99 12.64
CA TYR A 4 36.76 -11.65 12.20
C TYR A 4 37.12 -11.60 10.70
N SER A 5 37.78 -12.63 10.18
CA SER A 5 38.16 -12.75 8.76
C SER A 5 36.94 -12.90 7.85
N THR A 6 35.94 -13.70 8.24
CA THR A 6 34.69 -13.86 7.48
C THR A 6 33.85 -12.59 7.47
N LEU A 7 33.80 -11.87 8.60
CA LEU A 7 33.10 -10.58 8.71
C LEU A 7 33.79 -9.47 7.90
N GLU A 8 35.12 -9.46 7.82
CA GLU A 8 35.87 -8.53 6.99
C GLU A 8 35.75 -8.84 5.50
N ALA A 9 35.81 -10.12 5.12
CA ALA A 9 35.54 -10.56 3.76
C ALA A 9 34.11 -10.21 3.32
N GLY A 10 33.11 -10.42 4.19
CA GLY A 10 31.72 -10.05 3.93
C GLY A 10 31.52 -8.53 3.77
N ARG A 11 32.19 -7.72 4.60
CA ARG A 11 32.19 -6.25 4.47
C ARG A 11 32.89 -5.77 3.20
N ARG A 12 34.01 -6.38 2.83
CA ARG A 12 34.74 -6.08 1.58
C ARG A 12 33.90 -6.44 0.36
N PHE A 13 33.28 -7.61 0.35
CA PHE A 13 32.37 -8.05 -0.71
C PHE A 13 31.19 -7.07 -0.88
N ASN A 14 30.52 -6.71 0.22
CA ASN A 14 29.44 -5.71 0.19
C ASN A 14 29.89 -4.35 -0.35
N ARG A 15 31.08 -3.87 0.05
CA ARG A 15 31.65 -2.61 -0.45
C ARG A 15 31.88 -2.66 -1.97
N LEU A 16 32.44 -3.76 -2.47
CA LEU A 16 32.71 -3.96 -3.90
C LEU A 16 31.44 -4.05 -4.75
N LEU A 17 30.35 -4.58 -4.19
CA LEU A 17 29.04 -4.58 -4.86
C LEU A 17 28.47 -3.17 -5.03
N ARG A 18 28.74 -2.27 -4.08
CA ARG A 18 28.19 -0.91 -4.02
C ARG A 18 29.06 0.16 -4.68
N ALA A 19 30.33 -0.15 -4.94
CA ALA A 19 31.26 0.81 -5.54
C ALA A 19 30.72 1.38 -6.87
N PRO A 20 30.87 2.67 -7.17
CA PRO A 20 30.55 3.21 -8.49
C PRO A 20 31.31 2.46 -9.58
N GLN A 21 30.71 2.28 -10.77
CA GLN A 21 31.35 1.57 -11.90
C GLN A 21 32.71 2.19 -12.29
N THR A 22 32.96 3.45 -11.93
CA THR A 22 34.16 4.21 -12.22
C THR A 22 35.39 3.81 -11.38
N ASP A 23 35.20 3.24 -10.18
CA ASP A 23 36.27 2.79 -9.28
C ASP A 23 36.60 1.30 -9.45
N ALA A 24 36.37 0.75 -10.65
CA ALA A 24 36.50 -0.67 -10.97
C ALA A 24 37.96 -1.16 -11.10
N GLY A 25 38.82 -0.80 -10.15
CA GLY A 25 40.05 -1.55 -9.88
C GLY A 25 39.70 -3.00 -9.52
N GLU A 26 39.96 -3.92 -10.45
CA GLU A 26 39.91 -5.39 -10.31
C GLU A 26 38.73 -5.98 -9.51
N LEU A 27 37.50 -5.67 -9.91
CA LEU A 27 36.35 -6.50 -9.51
C LEU A 27 36.51 -7.90 -10.13
N THR A 28 36.46 -8.94 -9.29
CA THR A 28 36.52 -10.33 -9.77
C THR A 28 35.35 -10.60 -10.73
N PRO A 29 35.49 -11.51 -11.72
CA PRO A 29 34.41 -11.86 -12.64
C PRO A 29 33.12 -12.27 -11.92
N ALA A 30 33.24 -12.97 -10.79
CA ALA A 30 32.10 -13.38 -9.97
C ALA A 30 31.33 -12.18 -9.38
N ILE A 31 32.03 -11.16 -8.88
CA ILE A 31 31.39 -9.94 -8.34
C ILE A 31 30.67 -9.17 -9.45
N LYS A 32 31.26 -9.09 -10.64
CA LYS A 32 30.62 -8.46 -11.81
C LYS A 32 29.34 -9.18 -12.23
N LEU A 33 29.37 -10.51 -12.29
CA LEU A 33 28.20 -11.33 -12.60
C LEU A 33 27.09 -11.15 -11.57
N TYR A 34 27.41 -11.23 -10.28
CA TYR A 34 26.43 -11.06 -9.22
C TYR A 34 25.81 -9.66 -9.21
N ARG A 35 26.63 -8.61 -9.44
CA ARG A 35 26.13 -7.23 -9.57
C ARG A 35 25.18 -7.08 -10.76
N ASN A 36 25.52 -7.66 -11.90
CA ASN A 36 24.66 -7.63 -13.09
C ASN A 36 23.34 -8.36 -12.84
N PHE A 37 23.37 -9.49 -12.13
CA PHE A 37 22.18 -10.22 -11.71
C PHE A 37 21.28 -9.36 -10.79
N LEU A 38 21.84 -8.77 -9.72
CA LEU A 38 21.09 -7.88 -8.83
C LEU A 38 20.48 -6.69 -9.57
N ARG A 39 21.25 -6.04 -10.43
CA ARG A 39 20.75 -4.92 -11.25
C ARG A 39 19.58 -5.35 -12.12
N SER A 40 19.69 -6.51 -12.78
CA SER A 40 18.65 -7.03 -13.66
C SER A 40 17.38 -7.34 -12.86
N ASN A 41 17.49 -7.94 -11.68
CA ASN A 41 16.35 -8.19 -10.81
C ASN A 41 15.67 -6.89 -10.37
N ILE A 42 16.44 -5.87 -9.96
CA ILE A 42 15.88 -4.57 -9.58
C ILE A 42 15.17 -3.93 -10.78
N GLU A 43 15.80 -3.97 -11.96
CA GLU A 43 15.22 -3.45 -13.19
C GLU A 43 13.90 -4.14 -13.55
N GLU A 44 13.84 -5.46 -13.41
CA GLU A 44 12.62 -6.24 -13.62
C GLU A 44 11.53 -5.85 -12.61
N VAL A 45 11.85 -5.75 -11.32
CA VAL A 45 10.88 -5.31 -10.30
C VAL A 45 10.34 -3.93 -10.63
N VAL A 46 11.21 -2.97 -10.96
CA VAL A 46 10.79 -1.60 -11.28
C VAL A 46 9.90 -1.57 -12.52
N LYS A 47 10.21 -2.35 -13.55
CA LYS A 47 9.38 -2.44 -14.77
C LYS A 47 8.01 -3.05 -14.51
N HIS A 48 7.91 -4.05 -13.63
CA HIS A 48 6.64 -4.71 -13.32
C HIS A 48 5.78 -3.90 -12.36
N VAL A 49 6.39 -3.29 -11.34
CA VAL A 49 5.65 -2.53 -10.32
C VAL A 49 5.34 -1.10 -10.76
N PHE A 50 6.21 -0.48 -11.56
CA PHE A 50 6.09 0.93 -11.97
C PHE A 50 6.03 1.13 -13.51
N PRO A 51 5.13 0.45 -14.24
CA PRO A 51 5.06 0.54 -15.70
C PRO A 51 4.79 1.97 -16.23
N LEU A 52 3.91 2.75 -15.60
CA LEU A 52 3.61 4.14 -15.97
C LEU A 52 4.80 5.05 -15.75
N TYR A 53 5.52 4.88 -14.64
CA TYR A 53 6.77 5.60 -14.42
C TYR A 53 7.80 5.28 -15.52
N VAL A 54 8.02 3.98 -15.79
CA VAL A 54 8.99 3.53 -16.81
C VAL A 54 8.64 4.05 -18.20
N SER A 55 7.35 4.18 -18.53
CA SER A 55 6.89 4.75 -19.80
C SER A 55 7.23 6.24 -19.98
N GLN A 56 7.50 6.97 -18.90
CA GLN A 56 7.75 8.41 -18.90
C GLN A 56 9.24 8.77 -18.80
N VAL A 57 10.11 7.80 -18.52
CA VAL A 57 11.56 8.01 -18.42
C VAL A 57 12.27 7.30 -19.57
N ASP A 58 13.33 7.94 -20.10
CA ASP A 58 14.18 7.27 -21.07
C ASP A 58 15.01 6.15 -20.41
N ALA A 59 15.44 5.18 -21.23
CA ALA A 59 16.19 4.01 -20.76
C ALA A 59 17.54 4.37 -20.08
N ALA A 60 18.20 5.45 -20.50
CA ALA A 60 19.48 5.85 -19.90
C ALA A 60 19.27 6.46 -18.52
N THR A 61 18.19 7.23 -18.34
CA THR A 61 17.76 7.81 -17.06
C THR A 61 17.35 6.70 -16.09
N LEU A 62 16.52 5.75 -16.53
CA LEU A 62 16.14 4.59 -15.71
C LEU A 62 17.37 3.80 -15.25
N ARG A 63 18.31 3.53 -16.18
CA ARG A 63 19.56 2.83 -15.85
C ARG A 63 20.39 3.57 -14.80
N ARG A 64 20.55 4.90 -14.93
CA ARG A 64 21.26 5.70 -13.92
C ARG A 64 20.59 5.66 -12.55
N GLN A 65 19.25 5.66 -12.50
CA GLN A 65 18.51 5.57 -11.26
C GLN A 65 18.66 4.20 -10.59
N ILE A 66 18.61 3.12 -11.37
CA ILE A 66 18.84 1.75 -10.86
C ILE A 66 20.28 1.58 -10.37
N ASP A 67 21.28 2.07 -11.13
CA ASP A 67 22.68 2.01 -10.71
C ASP A 67 22.92 2.85 -9.44
N GLY A 68 22.27 4.01 -9.33
CA GLY A 68 22.28 4.86 -8.14
C GLY A 68 21.60 4.19 -6.94
N PHE A 69 20.44 3.57 -7.15
CA PHE A 69 19.73 2.80 -6.14
C PHE A 69 20.61 1.64 -5.65
N LEU A 70 21.21 0.85 -6.54
CA LEU A 70 22.10 -0.27 -6.17
C LEU A 70 23.31 0.17 -5.33
N ALA A 71 23.85 1.37 -5.58
CA ALA A 71 24.97 1.91 -4.80
C ALA A 71 24.57 2.28 -3.36
N HIS A 72 23.32 2.71 -3.14
CA HIS A 72 22.82 3.21 -1.85
C HIS A 72 21.96 2.18 -1.10
N HIS A 73 21.36 1.23 -1.81
CA HIS A 73 20.44 0.24 -1.27
C HIS A 73 21.18 -0.71 -0.33
N SER A 74 20.80 -0.65 0.93
CA SER A 74 21.25 -1.59 1.95
C SER A 74 20.20 -2.68 2.04
N ALA A 75 20.34 -3.72 1.20
CA ALA A 75 19.42 -4.86 1.19
C ALA A 75 19.26 -5.41 2.61
N SER A 76 18.13 -5.08 3.23
CA SER A 76 17.77 -5.49 4.58
C SER A 76 16.83 -6.70 4.55
N ALA A 77 16.12 -6.91 3.44
CA ALA A 77 15.32 -8.10 3.16
C ALA A 77 15.33 -8.47 1.66
N PRO A 78 15.28 -9.77 1.30
CA PRO A 78 15.36 -10.26 -0.09
C PRO A 78 14.03 -10.23 -0.86
N GLU A 79 12.97 -9.66 -0.29
CA GLU A 79 11.61 -9.73 -0.84
C GLU A 79 11.35 -8.65 -1.89
N PHE A 80 10.73 -9.03 -3.01
CA PHE A 80 10.48 -8.14 -4.15
C PHE A 80 9.68 -6.87 -3.80
N HIS A 81 8.73 -6.98 -2.87
CA HIS A 81 7.89 -5.85 -2.43
C HIS A 81 8.69 -4.80 -1.64
N HIS A 82 9.73 -5.24 -0.93
CA HIS A 82 10.65 -4.34 -0.24
C HIS A 82 11.49 -3.55 -1.25
N ILE A 83 11.93 -4.16 -2.34
CA ILE A 83 12.66 -3.45 -3.41
C ILE A 83 11.82 -2.30 -3.98
N ALA A 84 10.53 -2.52 -4.26
CA ALA A 84 9.65 -1.48 -4.77
C ALA A 84 9.47 -0.31 -3.79
N THR A 85 9.27 -0.63 -2.50
CA THR A 85 9.09 0.38 -1.44
C THR A 85 10.38 1.16 -1.21
N GLU A 86 11.52 0.49 -1.15
CA GLU A 86 12.82 1.13 -1.01
C GLU A 86 13.16 2.01 -2.23
N PHE A 87 12.80 1.56 -3.44
CA PHE A 87 12.98 2.35 -4.67
C PHE A 87 12.13 3.63 -4.65
N LEU A 88 10.87 3.56 -4.22
CA LEU A 88 10.03 4.74 -4.03
C LEU A 88 10.67 5.74 -3.06
N VAL A 89 11.11 5.28 -1.89
CA VAL A 89 11.78 6.13 -0.87
C VAL A 89 13.06 6.75 -1.42
N PHE A 90 13.85 6.00 -2.18
CA PHE A 90 15.07 6.50 -2.83
C PHE A 90 14.77 7.59 -3.87
N MET A 91 13.68 7.43 -4.64
CA MET A 91 13.31 8.37 -5.70
C MET A 91 12.62 9.63 -5.18
N GLN A 92 11.90 9.57 -4.05
CA GLN A 92 11.10 10.69 -3.51
C GLN A 92 11.84 12.04 -3.48
N PRO A 93 13.10 12.15 -2.98
CA PRO A 93 13.79 13.44 -2.89
C PRO A 93 14.20 14.02 -4.24
N SER A 94 14.45 13.18 -5.25
CA SER A 94 15.06 13.58 -6.52
C SER A 94 14.10 13.60 -7.71
N ALA A 95 12.97 12.88 -7.61
CA ALA A 95 11.99 12.80 -8.68
C ALA A 95 11.21 14.12 -8.84
N PRO A 96 10.99 14.59 -10.09
CA PRO A 96 10.02 15.65 -10.39
C PRO A 96 8.63 15.30 -9.85
N ALA A 97 7.84 16.31 -9.47
CA ALA A 97 6.53 16.11 -8.83
C ALA A 97 5.58 15.17 -9.61
N ALA A 98 5.49 15.33 -10.94
CA ALA A 98 4.65 14.48 -11.77
C ALA A 98 5.09 13.00 -11.75
N LEU A 99 6.41 12.74 -11.83
CA LEU A 99 6.95 11.38 -11.77
C LEU A 99 6.85 10.78 -10.36
N ARG A 100 6.98 11.61 -9.32
CA ARG A 100 6.77 11.20 -7.93
C ARG A 100 5.34 10.70 -7.73
N GLN A 101 4.35 11.46 -8.19
CA GLN A 101 2.94 11.06 -8.08
C GLN A 101 2.65 9.78 -8.87
N CYS A 102 3.34 9.52 -9.99
CA CYS A 102 3.23 8.26 -10.72
C CYS A 102 3.72 7.08 -9.87
N LEU A 103 4.91 7.21 -9.29
CA LEU A 103 5.47 6.19 -8.40
C LEU A 103 4.57 5.93 -7.19
N GLU A 104 4.05 6.98 -6.56
CA GLU A 104 3.13 6.87 -5.42
C GLU A 104 1.84 6.14 -5.80
N TYR A 105 1.23 6.50 -6.94
CA TYR A 105 0.02 5.85 -7.44
C TYR A 105 0.23 4.35 -7.66
N GLU A 106 1.28 3.98 -8.40
CA GLU A 106 1.59 2.59 -8.71
C GLU A 106 1.96 1.79 -7.46
N TRP A 107 2.67 2.41 -6.52
CA TRP A 107 2.94 1.79 -5.22
C TRP A 107 1.66 1.55 -4.41
N VAL A 108 0.68 2.46 -4.45
CA VAL A 108 -0.61 2.24 -3.78
C VAL A 108 -1.38 1.07 -4.39
N LEU A 109 -1.30 0.88 -5.72
CA LEU A 109 -1.87 -0.31 -6.37
C LEU A 109 -1.22 -1.59 -5.86
N LEU A 110 0.12 -1.63 -5.85
CA LEU A 110 0.86 -2.77 -5.32
C LEU A 110 0.52 -3.02 -3.85
N LYS A 111 0.50 -1.96 -3.03
CA LYS A 111 0.17 -2.04 -1.60
C LYS A 111 -1.19 -2.71 -1.39
N ALA A 112 -2.22 -2.30 -2.13
CA ALA A 112 -3.54 -2.92 -2.04
C ALA A 112 -3.53 -4.38 -2.49
N GLU A 113 -2.71 -4.73 -3.49
CA GLU A 113 -2.58 -6.09 -4.01
C GLU A 113 -1.93 -7.05 -2.99
N ILE A 114 -0.86 -6.61 -2.34
CA ILE A 114 -0.06 -7.45 -1.42
C ILE A 114 -0.50 -7.35 0.05
N ASP A 115 -1.49 -6.52 0.36
CA ASP A 115 -1.96 -6.33 1.73
C ASP A 115 -2.40 -7.69 2.34
N PRO A 116 -1.91 -8.06 3.54
CA PRO A 116 -2.27 -9.33 4.15
C PRO A 116 -3.72 -9.39 4.67
N ALA A 117 -4.43 -8.25 4.75
CA ALA A 117 -5.77 -8.19 5.29
C ALA A 117 -6.78 -8.96 4.43
N VAL A 118 -7.64 -9.74 5.08
CA VAL A 118 -8.67 -10.53 4.41
C VAL A 118 -9.89 -9.65 4.12
N VAL A 119 -10.32 -9.66 2.85
CA VAL A 119 -11.53 -8.96 2.41
C VAL A 119 -12.66 -9.97 2.29
N GLU A 120 -13.53 -10.01 3.29
CA GLU A 120 -14.71 -10.87 3.29
C GLU A 120 -15.71 -10.46 2.20
N PRO A 121 -16.42 -11.42 1.58
CA PRO A 121 -17.48 -11.13 0.64
C PRO A 121 -18.65 -10.42 1.32
N ALA A 122 -19.44 -9.68 0.53
CA ALA A 122 -20.63 -8.98 1.00
C ALA A 122 -21.57 -9.92 1.78
N SER A 123 -21.94 -9.53 2.99
CA SER A 123 -22.96 -10.24 3.77
C SER A 123 -24.36 -9.93 3.25
N SER A 124 -25.26 -10.90 3.30
CA SER A 124 -26.68 -10.71 2.96
C SER A 124 -27.50 -10.12 4.11
N ALA A 125 -26.85 -9.65 5.18
CA ALA A 125 -27.54 -9.10 6.34
C ALA A 125 -28.31 -7.82 6.00
N PRO A 126 -29.45 -7.55 6.65
CA PRO A 126 -30.15 -6.28 6.53
C PRO A 126 -29.25 -5.11 6.92
N LEU A 127 -29.27 -4.03 6.14
CA LEU A 127 -28.44 -2.83 6.37
C LEU A 127 -28.65 -2.23 7.77
N ASP A 128 -29.86 -2.32 8.30
CA ASP A 128 -30.24 -1.69 9.57
C ASP A 128 -29.57 -2.37 10.79
N GLU A 129 -29.18 -3.64 10.64
CA GLU A 129 -28.54 -4.45 11.68
C GLU A 129 -27.03 -4.60 11.46
N ALA A 130 -26.52 -4.16 10.31
CA ALA A 130 -25.12 -4.29 9.94
C ALA A 130 -24.25 -3.18 10.58
N ILE A 131 -23.04 -3.56 10.98
CA ILE A 131 -21.97 -2.61 11.27
C ILE A 131 -21.13 -2.47 10.00
N PHE A 132 -21.05 -1.25 9.49
CA PHE A 132 -20.25 -0.90 8.32
C PHE A 132 -18.84 -0.53 8.76
N SER A 133 -17.84 -1.12 8.10
CA SER A 133 -16.44 -0.72 8.21
C SER A 133 -15.86 -0.51 6.82
N LEU A 134 -14.84 0.34 6.73
CA LEU A 134 -14.08 0.51 5.49
C LEU A 134 -13.35 -0.79 5.13
N ASN A 135 -13.12 -1.00 3.84
CA ASN A 135 -12.24 -2.08 3.40
C ASN A 135 -10.84 -1.86 4.02
N PRO A 136 -10.21 -2.89 4.62
CA PRO A 136 -8.93 -2.76 5.30
C PRO A 136 -7.79 -2.36 4.37
N THR A 137 -7.91 -2.67 3.08
CA THR A 137 -6.92 -2.33 2.04
C THR A 137 -7.17 -0.96 1.41
N LEU A 138 -8.22 -0.25 1.84
CA LEU A 138 -8.62 1.03 1.26
C LEU A 138 -7.54 2.09 1.49
N THR A 139 -7.11 2.69 0.39
CA THR A 139 -6.28 3.90 0.41
C THR A 139 -6.94 4.95 -0.49
N CYS A 140 -7.19 6.13 0.07
CA CYS A 140 -7.67 7.29 -0.67
C CYS A 140 -6.49 8.18 -1.06
N ILE A 141 -6.40 8.55 -2.33
CA ILE A 141 -5.33 9.41 -2.86
C ILE A 141 -5.90 10.49 -3.78
N GLU A 142 -5.24 11.63 -3.81
CA GLU A 142 -5.52 12.72 -4.76
C GLU A 142 -4.50 12.66 -5.90
N LEU A 143 -5.01 12.59 -7.13
CA LEU A 143 -4.20 12.42 -8.34
C LEU A 143 -4.32 13.62 -9.27
N ASP A 144 -3.20 14.02 -9.88
CA ASP A 144 -3.13 14.93 -11.04
C ASP A 144 -2.16 14.34 -12.08
N LEU A 145 -2.48 13.11 -12.51
CA LEU A 145 -1.67 12.33 -13.42
C LEU A 145 -2.19 12.46 -14.86
N LYS A 146 -1.70 13.49 -15.54
CA LYS A 146 -2.03 13.76 -16.95
C LYS A 146 -1.69 12.60 -17.89
N ALA A 147 -0.58 11.91 -17.64
CA ALA A 147 -0.13 10.77 -18.46
C ALA A 147 -1.14 9.61 -18.46
N ALA A 148 -1.87 9.41 -17.36
CA ALA A 148 -2.89 8.38 -17.21
C ALA A 148 -4.32 8.93 -17.35
N SER A 149 -4.48 10.22 -17.66
CA SER A 149 -5.78 10.93 -17.64
C SER A 149 -6.55 10.77 -16.31
N LEU A 150 -5.83 10.69 -15.19
CA LEU A 150 -6.39 10.58 -13.85
C LEU A 150 -6.30 11.93 -13.14
N SER A 151 -7.44 12.50 -12.75
CA SER A 151 -7.50 13.77 -12.03
C SER A 151 -8.59 13.74 -10.97
N GLY A 152 -8.24 14.15 -9.75
CA GLY A 152 -9.12 14.18 -8.58
C GLY A 152 -8.87 13.06 -7.57
N ALA A 153 -9.84 12.85 -6.70
CA ALA A 153 -9.77 11.89 -5.61
C ALA A 153 -10.12 10.48 -6.09
N PHE A 154 -9.34 9.48 -5.69
CA PHE A 154 -9.59 8.07 -5.99
C PHE A 154 -9.49 7.22 -4.73
N ALA A 155 -10.37 6.21 -4.65
CA ALA A 155 -10.26 5.10 -3.72
C ALA A 155 -9.63 3.90 -4.45
N ILE A 156 -8.55 3.38 -3.88
CA ILE A 156 -7.89 2.14 -4.31
C ILE A 156 -8.07 1.12 -3.20
N PHE A 157 -8.56 -0.06 -3.56
CA PHE A 157 -8.82 -1.14 -2.61
C PHE A 157 -8.86 -2.48 -3.34
N ARG A 158 -8.74 -3.58 -2.61
CA ARG A 158 -8.86 -4.94 -3.14
C ARG A 158 -10.23 -5.53 -2.82
N ASP A 159 -10.90 -6.11 -3.81
CA ASP A 159 -12.18 -6.81 -3.59
C ASP A 159 -11.98 -8.23 -3.01
N ALA A 160 -13.07 -8.89 -2.63
CA ALA A 160 -13.04 -10.26 -2.09
C ALA A 160 -12.55 -11.32 -3.11
N ARG A 161 -12.42 -10.97 -4.39
CA ARG A 161 -11.83 -11.83 -5.45
C ARG A 161 -10.35 -11.53 -5.68
N HIS A 162 -9.72 -10.80 -4.75
CA HIS A 162 -8.34 -10.34 -4.82
C HIS A 162 -8.05 -9.41 -6.01
N GLN A 163 -9.06 -8.75 -6.59
CA GLN A 163 -8.84 -7.78 -7.67
C GLN A 163 -8.70 -6.37 -7.11
N VAL A 164 -7.63 -5.66 -7.49
CA VAL A 164 -7.47 -4.24 -7.16
C VAL A 164 -8.46 -3.42 -8.00
N ARG A 165 -9.30 -2.65 -7.30
CA ARG A 165 -10.31 -1.75 -7.85
C ARG A 165 -9.89 -0.31 -7.64
N GLN A 166 -10.31 0.51 -8.59
CA GLN A 166 -10.14 1.96 -8.56
C GLN A 166 -11.50 2.60 -8.74
N LYS A 167 -11.89 3.46 -7.82
CA LYS A 167 -13.16 4.20 -7.89
C LYS A 167 -12.87 5.69 -7.75
N PRO A 168 -13.28 6.54 -8.72
CA PRO A 168 -13.23 7.98 -8.56
C PRO A 168 -14.19 8.39 -7.43
N LEU A 169 -13.73 9.28 -6.55
CA LEU A 169 -14.48 9.74 -5.39
C LEU A 169 -15.07 11.12 -5.67
N ASN A 170 -16.39 11.19 -5.58
CA ASN A 170 -17.09 12.47 -5.58
C ASN A 170 -17.10 13.10 -4.17
N ARG A 171 -17.65 14.31 -4.04
CA ARG A 171 -17.75 15.01 -2.74
C ARG A 171 -18.58 14.23 -1.72
N PHE A 172 -19.64 13.58 -2.16
CA PHE A 172 -20.52 12.78 -1.30
C PHE A 172 -19.80 11.53 -0.78
N ASP A 173 -19.07 10.80 -1.64
CA ASP A 173 -18.28 9.63 -1.27
C ASP A 173 -17.27 9.99 -0.17
N ARG A 174 -16.54 11.10 -0.34
CA ARG A 174 -15.56 11.57 0.66
C ARG A 174 -16.22 11.91 1.99
N HIS A 175 -17.40 12.51 1.97
CA HIS A 175 -18.15 12.84 3.19
C HIS A 175 -18.58 11.57 3.93
N VAL A 176 -19.10 10.57 3.22
CA VAL A 176 -19.53 9.31 3.84
C VAL A 176 -18.32 8.50 4.33
N LEU A 177 -17.23 8.45 3.57
CA LEU A 177 -15.99 7.77 3.97
C LEU A 177 -15.38 8.39 5.23
N ALA A 178 -15.37 9.73 5.34
CA ALA A 178 -14.93 10.42 6.56
C ALA A 178 -15.83 10.09 7.77
N GLY A 179 -17.13 9.89 7.53
CA GLY A 179 -18.06 9.41 8.56
C GLY A 179 -17.81 7.97 9.03
N LEU A 180 -17.10 7.16 8.23
CA LEU A 180 -16.82 5.74 8.45
C LEU A 180 -15.38 5.43 8.88
N GLU A 181 -14.60 6.43 9.30
CA GLU A 181 -13.27 6.21 9.90
C GLU A 181 -13.33 5.22 11.08
N THR A 182 -14.46 5.20 11.80
CA THR A 182 -14.77 4.17 12.80
C THR A 182 -15.93 3.28 12.32
N PRO A 183 -15.95 1.99 12.67
CA PRO A 183 -17.08 1.12 12.37
C PRO A 183 -18.37 1.67 12.99
N ARG A 184 -19.44 1.79 12.19
CA ARG A 184 -20.71 2.39 12.61
C ARG A 184 -21.91 1.61 12.09
N SER A 185 -23.02 1.67 12.81
CA SER A 185 -24.32 1.20 12.30
C SER A 185 -24.94 2.23 11.35
N TYR A 186 -25.96 1.80 10.60
CA TYR A 186 -26.69 2.66 9.68
C TYR A 186 -27.20 3.94 10.35
N ALA A 187 -27.90 3.82 11.49
CA ALA A 187 -28.48 4.96 12.21
C ALA A 187 -27.42 5.98 12.68
N SER A 188 -26.26 5.49 13.14
CA SER A 188 -25.14 6.36 13.54
C SER A 188 -24.49 7.05 12.35
N LEU A 189 -24.40 6.39 11.20
CA LEU A 189 -23.87 6.97 9.98
C LEU A 189 -24.81 8.04 9.40
N GLU A 190 -26.11 7.75 9.34
CA GLU A 190 -27.12 8.70 8.89
C GLU A 190 -27.08 10.00 9.72
N THR A 191 -27.00 9.86 11.04
CA THR A 191 -26.85 11.00 11.96
C THR A 191 -25.55 11.77 11.72
N ALA A 192 -24.42 11.06 11.54
CA ALA A 192 -23.11 11.67 11.37
C ALA A 192 -22.96 12.39 10.03
N CYS A 193 -23.57 11.87 8.96
CA CYS A 193 -23.57 12.52 7.66
C CYS A 193 -24.54 13.71 7.60
N ALA A 194 -25.44 13.86 8.59
CA ALA A 194 -26.43 14.94 8.70
C ALA A 194 -27.22 15.15 7.39
N MET A 195 -27.62 14.03 6.76
CA MET A 195 -28.30 14.05 5.46
C MET A 195 -29.78 14.42 5.61
N ALA A 196 -30.29 15.24 4.69
CA ALA A 196 -31.72 15.62 4.65
C ALA A 196 -32.61 14.50 4.08
N ASP A 197 -32.04 13.59 3.28
CA ASP A 197 -32.70 12.41 2.72
C ASP A 197 -31.80 11.18 2.86
N ALA A 198 -32.37 10.09 3.35
CA ALA A 198 -31.69 8.84 3.63
C ALA A 198 -31.57 7.91 2.41
N ALA A 199 -32.41 8.11 1.38
CA ALA A 199 -32.44 7.24 0.22
C ALA A 199 -31.11 7.21 -0.58
N PRO A 200 -30.42 8.34 -0.84
CA PRO A 200 -29.12 8.34 -1.53
C PRO A 200 -28.03 7.62 -0.72
N LEU A 201 -28.03 7.78 0.60
CA LEU A 201 -27.08 7.10 1.48
C LEU A 201 -27.28 5.58 1.44
N ARG A 202 -28.54 5.13 1.51
CA ARG A 202 -28.86 3.71 1.44
C ARG A 202 -28.43 3.08 0.12
N GLN A 203 -28.72 3.72 -1.01
CA GLN A 203 -28.30 3.23 -2.31
C GLN A 203 -26.77 3.18 -2.42
N TRP A 204 -26.09 4.23 -1.95
CA TRP A 204 -24.64 4.28 -1.94
C TRP A 204 -24.01 3.16 -1.11
N LEU A 205 -24.57 2.83 0.07
CA LEU A 205 -24.09 1.74 0.90
C LEU A 205 -24.23 0.39 0.18
N LEU A 206 -25.36 0.15 -0.49
CA LEU A 206 -25.56 -1.07 -1.27
C LEU A 206 -24.51 -1.19 -2.38
N ASP A 207 -24.27 -0.10 -3.12
CA ASP A 207 -23.27 -0.08 -4.19
C ASP A 207 -21.84 -0.25 -3.64
N ALA A 208 -21.54 0.37 -2.49
CA ALA A 208 -20.25 0.27 -1.83
C ALA A 208 -19.96 -1.14 -1.28
N ILE A 209 -20.99 -1.83 -0.78
CA ILE A 209 -20.89 -3.25 -0.38
C ILE A 209 -20.71 -4.14 -1.61
N ALA A 210 -21.52 -3.93 -2.65
CA ALA A 210 -21.47 -4.73 -3.87
C ALA A 210 -20.10 -4.62 -4.58
N THR A 211 -19.47 -3.45 -4.51
CA THR A 211 -18.14 -3.20 -5.06
C THR A 211 -17.00 -3.69 -4.15
N GLY A 212 -17.28 -4.00 -2.87
CA GLY A 212 -16.28 -4.38 -1.88
C GLY A 212 -15.52 -3.20 -1.25
N LEU A 213 -16.01 -1.96 -1.44
CA LEU A 213 -15.47 -0.76 -0.80
C LEU A 213 -15.73 -0.76 0.72
N LEU A 214 -16.86 -1.33 1.12
CA LEU A 214 -17.24 -1.51 2.52
C LEU A 214 -17.35 -2.98 2.88
N GLN A 215 -17.04 -3.27 4.13
CA GLN A 215 -17.34 -4.53 4.77
C GLN A 215 -18.50 -4.36 5.74
N THR A 216 -19.30 -5.41 5.83
CA THR A 216 -20.42 -5.49 6.76
C THR A 216 -20.16 -6.63 7.72
N SER A 217 -20.12 -6.31 9.00
CA SER A 217 -20.04 -7.29 10.07
C SER A 217 -21.37 -7.29 10.81
N GLN A 218 -21.85 -8.46 11.19
CA GLN A 218 -22.92 -8.51 12.20
C GLN A 218 -22.31 -8.14 13.55
N PRO A 219 -23.04 -7.44 14.43
CA PRO A 219 -22.67 -7.33 15.83
C PRO A 219 -22.70 -8.73 16.42
N SER A 220 -21.56 -9.42 16.42
CA SER A 220 -21.42 -10.68 17.14
C SER A 220 -21.65 -10.40 18.63
N LEU A 221 -22.56 -11.21 19.21
CA LEU A 221 -22.95 -11.23 20.63
C LEU A 221 -21.75 -11.31 21.62
N GLU A 222 -20.53 -11.58 21.13
CA GLU A 222 -19.32 -11.70 21.94
C GLU A 222 -18.78 -10.36 22.47
N SER A 223 -19.13 -9.23 21.86
CA SER A 223 -18.71 -7.91 22.33
C SER A 223 -19.49 -7.40 23.56
N MET A 224 -20.68 -7.94 23.83
CA MET A 224 -21.47 -7.59 25.03
C MET A 224 -20.98 -8.28 26.32
N ASN A 225 -20.22 -9.38 26.22
CA ASN A 225 -19.79 -10.14 27.40
C ASN A 225 -18.52 -9.62 28.09
N ARG A 226 -17.77 -8.69 27.47
CA ARG A 226 -16.60 -8.07 28.11
C ARG A 226 -16.94 -6.91 29.06
N SER A 227 -18.16 -6.38 28.99
CA SER A 227 -18.62 -5.30 29.89
C SER A 227 -19.36 -5.80 31.14
N ALA A 228 -19.66 -7.10 31.25
CA ALA A 228 -20.44 -7.67 32.36
C ALA A 228 -19.60 -8.29 33.50
N CYS A 229 -18.28 -8.44 33.36
CA CYS A 229 -17.41 -8.96 34.42
C CYS A 229 -16.54 -7.84 35.03
N ARG A 230 -17.16 -6.92 35.78
CA ARG A 230 -16.49 -6.26 36.90
C ARG A 230 -16.74 -7.10 38.15
N PRO A 231 -15.74 -7.77 38.76
CA PRO A 231 -15.94 -8.30 40.09
C PRO A 231 -16.14 -7.13 41.05
N ALA A 232 -17.25 -7.15 41.77
CA ALA A 232 -17.48 -6.28 42.92
C ALA A 232 -16.36 -6.52 43.93
N ALA A 233 -15.50 -5.54 44.14
CA ALA A 233 -14.57 -5.52 45.25
C ALA A 233 -15.40 -5.35 46.53
N THR A 234 -15.61 -6.47 47.23
CA THR A 234 -16.19 -6.52 48.55
C THR A 234 -15.29 -5.76 49.52
N GLN A 235 -15.87 -4.75 50.18
CA GLN A 235 -15.31 -4.11 51.37
C GLN A 235 -15.45 -5.04 52.59
N GLY A 236 -14.47 -4.98 53.51
CA GLY A 236 -14.43 -5.65 54.82
C GLY A 236 -13.21 -6.57 54.90
N VAL A 237 -12.26 -6.42 55.84
CA VAL A 237 -12.25 -5.86 57.21
C VAL A 237 -10.88 -5.23 57.46
#